data_AF-A0A661NJM4-F1
#
_entry.id   AF-A0A661NJM4-F1
#
_cell.length_a   1.000
_cell.length_b   1.000
_cell.length_c   1.000
_cell.angle_alpha   90.00
_cell.angle_beta   90.00
_cell.angle_gamma   90.00
#
_symmetry.space_group_name_H-M   'P 1'
#
loop_
_entity.id
_entity.type
_entity.pdbx_description
1 polymer ?
#
loop_
_entity_poly.entity_id
_entity_poly.type
_entity_poly.pdbx_seq_one_letter_code
_entity_poly.pdbx_strand_id
1 'polypeptide(L)'
;LTALAAVALLGGCPGSLEDPGRFEAGVPACDAEELLIRSCGSEVCHDADAPQADLDLVSPGVASRLVDVPAVLCVDLGNLVDSADPQGASAMLQKLQTDPGCGLQMPPSPFEPLTSDEVSCLSAWVDEITGGGSMDAGAFDAAMDAPMDAPADGSGGDAAEGGT
;
A
#
# COMPACT_ATOMS: atom_id res chain seq x y z
N LEU A 1 -24.66 35.88 -38.72
CA LEU A 1 -23.86 35.90 -37.48
C LEU A 1 -24.70 35.29 -36.38
N THR A 2 -24.52 34.00 -36.13
CA THR A 2 -25.18 33.28 -35.03
C THR A 2 -24.13 32.40 -34.40
N ALA A 3 -23.63 32.82 -33.24
CA ALA A 3 -22.67 32.07 -32.45
C ALA A 3 -23.43 31.01 -31.63
N LEU A 4 -23.15 29.73 -31.87
CA LEU A 4 -23.62 28.64 -31.01
C LEU A 4 -22.67 28.55 -29.82
N ALA A 5 -23.15 28.93 -28.64
CA ALA A 5 -22.49 28.65 -27.37
C ALA A 5 -22.71 27.18 -27.01
N ALA A 6 -21.64 26.39 -27.01
CA ALA A 6 -21.67 25.00 -26.55
C ALA A 6 -21.46 24.97 -25.03
N VAL A 7 -22.53 24.68 -24.29
CA VAL A 7 -22.49 24.41 -22.84
C VAL A 7 -22.00 22.98 -22.64
N ALA A 8 -20.77 22.83 -22.13
CA ALA A 8 -20.20 21.54 -21.74
C ALA A 8 -20.76 21.13 -20.36
N LEU A 9 -21.78 20.27 -20.36
CA LEU A 9 -22.25 19.57 -19.17
C LEU A 9 -21.19 18.53 -18.78
N LEU A 10 -20.46 18.75 -17.69
CA LEU A 10 -19.65 17.71 -17.02
C LEU A 10 -20.59 16.71 -16.34
N GLY A 11 -21.19 15.83 -17.14
CA GLY A 11 -21.83 14.61 -16.65
C GLY A 11 -20.75 13.60 -16.28
N GLY A 12 -20.29 13.63 -15.03
CA GLY A 12 -19.55 12.49 -14.48
C GLY A 12 -20.49 11.28 -14.41
N CYS A 13 -20.10 10.17 -15.02
CA CYS A 13 -20.84 8.91 -14.86
C CYS A 13 -20.79 8.51 -13.38
N PRO A 14 -21.93 8.27 -12.70
CA PRO A 14 -21.91 7.52 -11.45
C PRO A 14 -21.43 6.11 -11.81
N GLY A 15 -20.18 5.79 -11.49
CA GLY A 15 -19.69 4.42 -11.54
C GLY A 15 -20.53 3.62 -10.55
N SER A 16 -21.35 2.71 -11.06
CA SER A 16 -21.99 1.70 -10.21
C SER A 16 -20.88 0.76 -9.79
N LEU A 17 -20.58 0.68 -8.49
CA LEU A 17 -19.69 -0.36 -7.99
C LEU A 17 -20.34 -1.71 -8.32
N GLU A 18 -19.72 -2.47 -9.22
CA GLU A 18 -20.21 -3.78 -9.64
C GLU A 18 -20.21 -4.79 -8.48
N ASP A 19 -19.46 -4.48 -7.43
CA ASP A 19 -19.45 -5.21 -6.17
C ASP A 19 -19.17 -4.24 -4.99
N PRO A 20 -20.18 -3.64 -4.36
CA PRO A 20 -20.00 -2.85 -3.14
C PRO A 20 -19.47 -3.72 -1.98
N GLY A 21 -19.70 -5.04 -2.02
CA GLY A 21 -19.23 -6.01 -1.02
C GLY A 21 -17.71 -6.06 -0.88
N ARG A 22 -16.96 -5.72 -1.93
CA ARG A 22 -15.48 -5.62 -1.85
C ARG A 22 -14.98 -4.39 -1.07
N PHE A 23 -15.85 -3.42 -0.85
CA PHE A 23 -15.59 -2.22 -0.03
C PHE A 23 -16.35 -2.25 1.30
N GLU A 24 -17.38 -3.09 1.41
CA GLU A 24 -18.21 -3.30 2.61
C GLU A 24 -17.76 -4.51 3.45
N ALA A 25 -16.93 -5.39 2.89
CA ALA A 25 -16.06 -6.24 3.70
C ALA A 25 -15.02 -5.31 4.33
N GLY A 26 -15.44 -4.57 5.36
CA GLY A 26 -14.53 -3.93 6.26
C GLY A 26 -13.52 -5.01 6.64
N VAL A 27 -12.26 -4.77 6.28
CA VAL A 27 -11.12 -5.49 6.85
C VAL A 27 -11.49 -5.71 8.32
N PRO A 28 -11.53 -6.96 8.83
CA PRO A 28 -11.81 -7.15 10.25
C PRO A 28 -10.97 -6.11 10.98
N ALA A 29 -11.58 -5.31 11.85
CA ALA A 29 -10.89 -4.22 12.55
C ALA A 29 -9.81 -4.86 13.43
N CYS A 30 -8.70 -5.21 12.80
CA CYS A 30 -7.66 -6.05 13.31
C CYS A 30 -6.40 -5.22 13.14
N ASP A 31 -5.78 -4.98 14.27
CA ASP A 31 -4.54 -4.24 14.31
C ASP A 31 -3.44 -5.24 13.94
N ALA A 32 -3.07 -5.25 12.65
CA ALA A 32 -2.09 -6.19 12.11
C ALA A 32 -0.69 -5.94 12.69
N GLU A 33 -0.33 -4.68 12.97
CA GLU A 33 0.94 -4.37 13.63
C GLU A 33 0.94 -4.89 15.08
N GLU A 34 -0.14 -4.68 15.84
CA GLU A 34 -0.29 -5.27 17.17
C GLU A 34 -0.28 -6.81 17.13
N LEU A 35 -0.89 -7.42 16.11
CA LEU A 35 -0.84 -8.86 15.89
C LEU A 35 0.59 -9.35 15.64
N LEU A 36 1.36 -8.63 14.82
CA LEU A 36 2.77 -8.93 14.56
C LEU A 36 3.60 -8.83 15.84
N ILE A 37 3.39 -7.78 16.63
CA ILE A 37 4.07 -7.59 17.92
C ILE A 37 3.75 -8.76 18.86
N ARG A 38 2.47 -9.05 19.11
CA ARG A 38 2.11 -10.06 20.12
C ARG A 38 2.43 -11.50 19.72
N SER A 39 2.38 -11.81 18.42
CA SER A 39 2.50 -13.19 17.94
C SER A 39 3.87 -13.52 17.35
N CYS A 40 4.67 -12.52 16.98
CA CYS A 40 5.96 -12.71 16.32
C CYS A 40 7.08 -11.86 16.95
N GLY A 41 6.75 -10.66 17.39
CA GLY A 41 7.64 -9.66 17.97
C GLY A 41 8.02 -9.93 19.42
N SER A 42 8.75 -11.01 19.66
CA SER A 42 9.41 -11.26 20.96
C SER A 42 10.92 -11.11 20.83
N GLU A 43 11.60 -10.79 21.94
CA GLU A 43 13.07 -10.70 22.06
C GLU A 43 13.81 -11.94 21.52
N VAL A 44 13.11 -13.07 21.36
CA VAL A 44 13.66 -14.35 20.90
C VAL A 44 13.50 -14.56 19.39
N CYS A 45 12.51 -13.91 18.76
CA CYS A 45 12.10 -14.21 17.38
C CYS A 45 12.28 -13.02 16.43
N HIS A 46 11.41 -12.00 16.45
CA HIS A 46 11.43 -10.92 15.44
C HIS A 46 11.35 -9.53 16.08
N ASP A 47 12.34 -9.22 16.91
CA ASP A 47 12.48 -7.95 17.63
C ASP A 47 13.50 -7.01 16.96
N ALA A 48 13.59 -5.76 17.42
CA ALA A 48 14.49 -4.75 16.89
C ALA A 48 15.98 -4.98 17.27
N ASP A 49 16.25 -5.53 18.47
CA ASP A 49 17.62 -5.59 19.01
C ASP A 49 18.42 -6.81 18.52
N ALA A 50 17.78 -7.97 18.42
CA ALA A 50 18.41 -9.23 18.00
C ALA A 50 17.47 -10.09 17.13
N PRO A 51 17.03 -9.58 15.96
CA PRO A 51 16.05 -10.26 15.14
C PRO A 51 16.58 -11.59 14.57
N GLN A 52 15.78 -12.65 14.66
CA GLN A 52 15.96 -13.83 13.82
C GLN A 52 15.71 -13.44 12.37
N ALA A 53 16.53 -14.00 11.49
CA ALA A 53 16.46 -13.74 10.05
C ALA A 53 16.56 -12.24 9.69
N ASP A 54 17.21 -11.42 10.53
CA ASP A 54 17.37 -9.98 10.29
C ASP A 54 16.03 -9.24 10.06
N LEU A 55 14.96 -9.75 10.69
CA LEU A 55 13.60 -9.24 10.53
C LEU A 55 13.04 -8.67 11.84
N ASP A 56 12.84 -7.35 11.86
CA ASP A 56 12.19 -6.57 12.92
C ASP A 56 10.70 -6.32 12.60
N LEU A 57 9.84 -6.94 13.41
CA LEU A 57 8.38 -6.82 13.33
C LEU A 57 7.75 -5.93 14.41
N VAL A 58 8.56 -5.31 15.27
CA VAL A 58 8.05 -4.52 16.41
C VAL A 58 8.22 -3.03 16.25
N SER A 59 9.22 -2.57 15.48
CA SER A 59 9.41 -1.15 15.28
C SER A 59 8.26 -0.55 14.47
N PRO A 60 7.90 0.72 14.68
CA PRO A 60 6.89 1.39 13.85
C PRO A 60 7.20 1.33 12.35
N GLY A 61 6.17 1.34 11.51
CA GLY A 61 6.30 1.38 10.04
C GLY A 61 6.81 0.07 9.44
N VAL A 62 6.37 -1.08 9.97
CA VAL A 62 6.85 -2.42 9.59
C VAL A 62 6.68 -2.74 8.12
N ALA A 63 5.64 -2.23 7.47
CA ALA A 63 5.40 -2.45 6.04
C ALA A 63 6.62 -2.10 5.16
N SER A 64 7.34 -1.02 5.48
CA SER A 64 8.53 -0.59 4.74
C SER A 64 9.70 -1.57 4.78
N ARG A 65 9.70 -2.50 5.75
CA ARG A 65 10.72 -3.55 5.91
C ARG A 65 10.28 -4.89 5.33
N LEU A 66 9.04 -5.01 4.87
CA LEU A 66 8.48 -6.25 4.33
C LEU A 66 8.24 -6.17 2.82
N VAL A 67 7.65 -5.08 2.36
CA VAL A 67 7.21 -4.95 0.97
C VAL A 67 8.42 -4.90 0.04
N ASP A 68 8.46 -5.89 -0.86
CA ASP A 68 9.52 -6.13 -1.84
C ASP A 68 10.93 -6.27 -1.25
N VAL A 69 11.01 -6.69 0.01
CA VAL A 69 12.26 -7.03 0.69
C VAL A 69 12.51 -8.53 0.56
N PRO A 70 13.65 -8.99 0.00
CA PRO A 70 13.94 -10.41 -0.12
C PRO A 70 14.05 -11.12 1.23
N ALA A 71 13.47 -12.32 1.34
CA ALA A 71 13.66 -13.17 2.52
C ALA A 71 15.10 -13.70 2.58
N VAL A 72 15.77 -13.52 3.72
CA VAL A 72 17.22 -13.84 3.83
C VAL A 72 17.50 -15.32 4.16
N LEU A 73 16.63 -15.99 4.93
CA LEU A 73 16.81 -17.42 5.28
C LEU A 73 16.05 -18.37 4.36
N CYS A 74 14.92 -17.92 3.81
CA CYS A 74 14.07 -18.70 2.91
C CYS A 74 14.03 -18.04 1.52
N VAL A 75 15.21 -17.88 0.92
CA VAL A 75 15.41 -17.12 -0.34
C VAL A 75 14.55 -17.65 -1.49
N ASP A 76 14.26 -18.95 -1.51
CA ASP A 76 13.46 -19.58 -2.55
C ASP A 76 11.96 -19.19 -2.48
N LEU A 77 11.52 -18.63 -1.35
CA LEU A 77 10.16 -18.10 -1.19
C LEU A 77 10.01 -16.67 -1.76
N GLY A 78 11.10 -16.02 -2.17
CA GLY A 78 11.07 -14.67 -2.73
C GLY A 78 11.04 -13.57 -1.69
N ASN A 79 10.16 -12.58 -1.89
CA ASN A 79 10.05 -11.41 -1.02
C ASN A 79 9.24 -11.74 0.25
N LEU A 80 9.54 -11.05 1.35
CA LEU A 80 8.80 -11.15 2.62
C LEU A 80 7.32 -10.82 2.39
N VAL A 81 7.04 -9.71 1.71
CA VAL A 81 5.77 -9.40 1.08
C VAL A 81 6.05 -9.07 -0.38
N ASP A 82 5.42 -9.78 -1.32
CA ASP A 82 5.59 -9.58 -2.76
C ASP A 82 4.47 -8.67 -3.28
N SER A 83 4.78 -7.45 -3.73
CA SER A 83 3.72 -6.54 -4.19
C SER A 83 3.09 -6.93 -5.53
N ALA A 84 3.73 -7.79 -6.32
CA ALA A 84 3.23 -8.25 -7.61
C ALA A 84 2.30 -9.46 -7.47
N ASP A 85 2.50 -10.30 -6.45
CA ASP A 85 1.59 -11.38 -6.05
C ASP A 85 1.48 -11.49 -4.52
N PRO A 86 0.76 -10.55 -3.86
CA PRO A 86 0.73 -10.43 -2.40
C PRO A 86 0.24 -11.69 -1.69
N GLN A 87 -0.75 -12.36 -2.27
CA GLN A 87 -1.37 -13.54 -1.65
C GLN A 87 -0.68 -14.85 -2.02
N GLY A 88 -0.08 -14.94 -3.21
CA GLY A 88 0.53 -16.18 -3.72
C GLY A 88 2.04 -16.30 -3.50
N ALA A 89 2.77 -15.18 -3.51
CA ALA A 89 4.23 -15.17 -3.48
C ALA A 89 4.84 -14.56 -2.22
N SER A 90 4.05 -13.95 -1.32
CA SER A 90 4.59 -13.40 -0.06
C SER A 90 5.07 -14.49 0.88
N ALA A 91 6.37 -14.49 1.18
CA ALA A 91 6.97 -15.44 2.12
C ALA A 91 6.30 -15.36 3.51
N MET A 92 5.94 -14.16 3.97
CA MET A 92 5.26 -13.95 5.26
C MET A 92 3.98 -14.80 5.40
N LEU A 93 3.13 -14.84 4.37
CA LEU A 93 1.89 -15.63 4.40
C LEU A 93 2.17 -17.13 4.25
N GLN A 94 3.16 -17.49 3.45
CA GLN A 94 3.61 -18.89 3.31
C GLN A 94 4.13 -19.44 4.65
N LYS A 95 4.87 -18.63 5.41
CA LYS A 95 5.40 -18.99 6.74
C LYS A 95 4.31 -19.32 7.76
N LEU A 96 3.06 -18.87 7.58
CA LEU A 96 1.95 -19.19 8.48
C LEU A 96 1.37 -20.59 8.24
N GLN A 97 1.72 -21.25 7.13
CA GLN A 97 1.21 -22.57 6.76
C GLN A 97 1.93 -23.70 7.50
N THR A 98 1.23 -24.82 7.70
CA THR A 98 1.80 -26.03 8.34
C THR A 98 2.99 -26.61 7.56
N ASP A 99 3.00 -26.46 6.24
CA ASP A 99 4.14 -26.80 5.37
C ASP A 99 4.53 -25.56 4.54
N PRO A 100 5.40 -24.68 5.08
CA PRO A 100 5.70 -23.39 4.48
C PRO A 100 6.70 -23.46 3.31
N GLY A 101 7.07 -24.65 2.84
CA GLY A 101 8.07 -24.85 1.77
C GLY A 101 9.53 -24.57 2.17
N CYS A 102 9.75 -23.83 3.26
CA CYS A 102 11.06 -23.62 3.88
C CYS A 102 10.93 -23.40 5.39
N GLY A 103 11.80 -24.05 6.19
CA GLY A 103 11.83 -23.91 7.64
C GLY A 103 10.57 -24.44 8.34
N LEU A 104 10.24 -23.90 9.51
CA LEU A 104 9.06 -24.27 10.31
C LEU A 104 7.91 -23.28 10.10
N GLN A 105 6.66 -23.73 10.31
CA GLN A 105 5.51 -22.84 10.48
C GLN A 105 5.82 -21.77 11.54
N MET A 106 5.36 -20.55 11.29
CA MET A 106 5.46 -19.43 12.22
C MET A 106 4.08 -19.11 12.82
N PRO A 107 4.02 -18.87 14.14
CA PRO A 107 5.09 -19.06 15.11
C PRO A 107 5.40 -20.57 15.31
N PRO A 108 6.66 -20.95 15.60
CA PRO A 108 7.04 -22.34 15.70
C PRO A 108 6.61 -22.93 17.04
N SER A 109 6.44 -24.25 17.12
CA SER A 109 6.22 -24.94 18.41
C SER A 109 7.35 -24.58 19.40
N PRO A 110 7.06 -24.26 20.68
CA PRO A 110 5.80 -24.51 21.40
C PRO A 110 4.79 -23.35 21.38
N PHE A 111 5.01 -22.29 20.59
CA PHE A 111 4.05 -21.20 20.47
C PHE A 111 2.78 -21.66 19.74
N GLU A 112 1.64 -21.09 20.12
CA GLU A 112 0.35 -21.43 19.51
C GLU A 112 0.28 -20.85 18.09
N PRO A 113 -0.08 -21.66 17.07
CA PRO A 113 -0.31 -21.15 15.73
C PRO A 113 -1.40 -20.07 15.71
N LEU A 114 -1.30 -19.14 14.76
CA LEU A 114 -2.38 -18.18 14.52
C LEU A 114 -3.68 -18.90 14.16
N THR A 115 -4.78 -18.37 14.69
CA THR A 115 -6.15 -18.73 14.31
C THR A 115 -6.44 -18.32 12.87
N SER A 116 -7.50 -18.89 12.28
CA SER A 116 -7.94 -18.53 10.92
C SER A 116 -8.24 -17.04 10.77
N ASP A 117 -8.75 -16.40 11.83
CA ASP A 117 -9.14 -15.00 11.81
C ASP A 117 -7.91 -14.09 11.85
N GLU A 118 -6.87 -14.47 12.59
CA GLU A 118 -5.58 -13.78 12.60
C GLU A 118 -4.82 -13.94 11.28
N VAL A 119 -4.86 -15.13 10.67
CA VAL A 119 -4.28 -15.32 9.32
C VAL A 119 -5.03 -14.49 8.28
N SER A 120 -6.35 -14.42 8.37
CA SER A 120 -7.18 -13.57 7.50
C SER A 120 -6.89 -12.08 7.72
N CYS A 121 -6.61 -11.68 8.95
CA CYS A 121 -6.18 -10.33 9.30
C CYS A 121 -4.86 -9.97 8.59
N LEU A 122 -3.81 -10.80 8.73
CA LEU A 122 -2.53 -10.55 8.09
C LEU A 122 -2.62 -10.59 6.56
N SER A 123 -3.48 -11.46 6.02
CA SER A 123 -3.74 -11.52 4.57
C SER A 123 -4.33 -10.21 4.04
N ALA A 124 -5.38 -9.70 4.71
CA ALA A 124 -6.00 -8.44 4.30
C ALA A 124 -5.06 -7.23 4.49
N TRP A 125 -4.23 -7.26 5.52
CA TRP A 125 -3.20 -6.24 5.73
C TRP A 125 -2.12 -6.27 4.64
N VAL A 126 -1.71 -7.46 4.18
CA VAL A 126 -0.79 -7.61 3.05
C VAL A 126 -1.39 -7.01 1.76
N ASP A 127 -2.66 -7.25 1.48
CA ASP A 127 -3.36 -6.60 0.36
C ASP A 127 -3.42 -5.07 0.52
N GLU A 128 -3.63 -4.56 1.74
CA GLU A 128 -3.67 -3.12 2.03
C GLU A 128 -2.31 -2.43 1.75
N ILE A 129 -1.22 -2.97 2.30
CA ILE A 129 0.12 -2.37 2.19
C ILE A 129 0.74 -2.51 0.79
N THR A 130 0.20 -3.41 -0.05
CA THR A 130 0.63 -3.60 -1.45
C THR A 130 -0.28 -2.90 -2.45
N GLY A 131 -1.57 -2.70 -2.13
CA GLY A 131 -2.58 -2.07 -2.99
C GLY A 131 -2.59 -0.54 -2.98
N GLY A 132 -1.81 0.10 -2.11
CA GLY A 132 -1.85 1.56 -1.95
C GLY A 132 -0.53 2.14 -1.46
N GLY A 133 0.36 2.46 -2.40
CA GLY A 133 1.32 3.53 -2.14
C GLY A 133 0.57 4.80 -1.75
N SER A 134 0.67 5.18 -0.47
CA SER A 134 0.31 6.50 0.10
C SER A 134 -1.18 6.85 0.23
N MET A 135 -1.69 6.73 1.46
CA MET A 135 -2.74 7.55 2.06
C MET A 135 -2.21 7.83 3.48
N ASP A 136 -1.69 8.97 3.93
CA ASP A 136 -1.85 10.42 3.73
C ASP A 136 -0.46 11.07 4.05
N ALA A 137 -0.06 12.28 3.62
CA ALA A 137 -0.78 13.53 3.74
C ALA A 137 -0.24 14.62 2.79
N GLY A 138 -1.16 15.41 2.22
CA GLY A 138 -0.86 16.78 1.80
C GLY A 138 -0.86 17.05 0.29
N ALA A 139 -2.03 17.00 -0.35
CA ALA A 139 -2.28 17.76 -1.58
C ALA A 139 -3.74 18.25 -1.65
N PHE A 140 -4.21 18.87 -0.57
CA PHE A 140 -5.42 19.69 -0.60
C PHE A 140 -5.14 21.10 -0.06
N ASP A 141 -4.00 21.71 -0.40
CA ASP A 141 -3.75 23.11 -0.08
C ASP A 141 -2.69 23.72 -1.00
N ALA A 142 -3.04 23.97 -2.27
CA ALA A 142 -2.31 24.90 -3.14
C ALA A 142 -3.11 25.25 -4.42
N ALA A 143 -4.37 25.67 -4.31
CA ALA A 143 -5.06 26.33 -5.44
C ALA A 143 -6.22 27.26 -5.04
N MET A 144 -6.31 27.69 -3.78
CA MET A 144 -7.34 28.64 -3.30
C MET A 144 -6.69 29.80 -2.53
N ASP A 145 -5.64 30.40 -3.07
CA ASP A 145 -5.36 31.82 -2.77
C ASP A 145 -4.37 32.41 -3.81
N ALA A 146 -4.93 32.91 -4.91
CA ALA A 146 -4.26 33.91 -5.72
C ALA A 146 -5.27 35.03 -5.97
N PRO A 147 -5.18 36.17 -5.27
CA PRO A 147 -6.03 37.31 -5.51
C PRO A 147 -5.79 37.87 -6.91
N MET A 148 -6.90 38.26 -7.55
CA MET A 148 -6.91 39.04 -8.77
C MET A 148 -6.17 40.36 -8.55
N ASP A 149 -5.06 40.55 -9.25
CA ASP A 149 -4.55 41.88 -9.58
C ASP A 149 -4.04 41.86 -11.02
N ALA A 150 -4.83 42.46 -11.92
CA ALA A 150 -4.37 43.10 -13.15
C ALA A 150 -4.44 44.63 -12.89
N PRO A 151 -3.70 45.52 -13.59
CA PRO A 151 -3.27 45.37 -14.99
C PRO A 151 -1.92 46.04 -15.38
N ALA A 152 -1.57 45.87 -16.67
CA ALA A 152 -1.17 46.92 -17.64
C ALA A 152 0.20 46.79 -18.36
N ASP A 153 0.06 46.85 -19.70
CA ASP A 153 0.90 47.51 -20.72
C ASP A 153 2.30 47.01 -21.08
N GLY A 154 2.50 46.80 -22.40
CA GLY A 154 3.83 46.77 -23.02
C GLY A 154 3.90 46.19 -24.43
N SER A 155 3.75 47.05 -25.44
CA SER A 155 3.84 46.78 -26.89
C SER A 155 5.16 46.18 -27.43
N GLY A 156 5.03 45.50 -28.59
CA GLY A 156 6.01 45.48 -29.69
C GLY A 156 6.78 44.16 -29.84
N GLY A 157 6.92 43.52 -31.01
CA GLY A 157 6.61 43.89 -32.39
C GLY A 157 7.01 42.75 -33.34
N ASP A 158 6.61 42.90 -34.60
CA ASP A 158 6.62 42.00 -35.76
C ASP A 158 7.95 41.37 -36.24
N ALA A 159 7.82 40.23 -36.95
CA ALA A 159 8.46 39.82 -38.24
C ALA A 159 8.69 38.28 -38.26
N ALA A 160 7.99 37.45 -39.04
CA ALA A 160 7.98 37.25 -40.51
C ALA A 160 9.10 36.34 -41.06
N GLU A 161 8.69 35.53 -42.06
CA GLU A 161 9.47 34.77 -43.08
C GLU A 161 9.87 33.32 -42.72
N GLY A 162 9.70 32.25 -43.53
CA GLY A 162 9.27 32.00 -44.92
C GLY A 162 9.43 30.47 -45.16
N GLY A 163 8.55 29.76 -45.90
CA GLY A 163 8.74 29.43 -47.33
C GLY A 163 10.11 28.81 -47.60
N THR A 164 10.26 27.53 -47.96
CA THR A 164 9.65 26.80 -49.10
C THR A 164 9.58 25.30 -48.88
#